data_AF-A0A821PTX2-F1
#
_entry.id   AF-A0A821PTX2-F1
#
_cell.length_a   1.000
_cell.length_b   1.000
_cell.length_c   1.000
_cell.angle_alpha   90.00
_cell.angle_beta   90.00
_cell.angle_gamma   90.00
#
_symmetry.space_group_name_H-M   'P 1'
#
loop_
_entity.id
_entity.type
_entity.pdbx_description
1 polymer ?
#
loop_
_entity_poly.entity_id
_entity_poly.type
_entity_poly.pdbx_seq_one_letter_code
_entity_poly.pdbx_strand_id
1 'polypeptide(L)'
;TTAHNLPFTILGTLLLWVGWSGFNGGSANGADDLAALALMNTNAAAATGLVTWVVLDAIRGHVSISGACVGPIIGLVAVTP
;
A
#
# COMPACT_ATOMS: atom_id res chain seq x y z
N THR A 1 2.84 5.10 -19.08
CA THR A 1 2.72 3.78 -19.73
C THR A 1 1.38 3.19 -19.33
N THR A 2 0.49 2.91 -20.28
CA THR A 2 -0.77 2.22 -19.98
C THR A 2 -0.45 0.78 -19.59
N ALA A 3 -0.94 0.32 -18.43
CA ALA A 3 -0.76 -1.06 -18.01
C ALA A 3 -1.43 -1.98 -19.04
N HIS A 4 -0.66 -2.91 -19.60
CA HIS A 4 -1.19 -3.85 -20.61
C HIS A 4 -2.27 -4.77 -20.00
N ASN A 5 -2.21 -5.00 -18.68
CA ASN A 5 -3.16 -5.83 -17.94
C ASN A 5 -3.40 -5.27 -16.53
N LEU A 6 -4.48 -4.48 -16.41
CA LEU A 6 -4.90 -3.85 -15.16
C LEU A 6 -5.27 -4.86 -14.06
N PRO A 7 -6.08 -5.91 -14.32
CA PRO A 7 -6.39 -6.92 -13.30
C PRO A 7 -5.16 -7.55 -12.64
N PHE A 8 -4.13 -7.92 -13.42
CA PHE A 8 -2.89 -8.45 -12.84
C PHE A 8 -2.11 -7.41 -12.04
N THR A 9 -2.18 -6.14 -12.43
CA THR A 9 -1.55 -5.04 -11.67
C THR A 9 -2.22 -4.88 -10.31
N ILE A 10 -3.56 -4.91 -10.27
CA ILE A 10 -4.34 -4.85 -9.03
C ILE A 10 -4.01 -6.05 -8.14
N LEU A 11 -3.99 -7.26 -8.71
CA LEU A 11 -3.62 -8.47 -7.98
C LEU A 11 -2.22 -8.34 -7.38
N GLY A 12 -1.24 -7.86 -8.17
CA GLY A 12 0.11 -7.61 -7.69
C GLY A 12 0.16 -6.61 -6.53
N THR A 13 -0.56 -5.49 -6.62
CA THR A 13 -0.66 -4.51 -5.53
C THR A 13 -1.25 -5.13 -4.26
N LEU A 14 -2.31 -5.93 -4.37
CA LEU A 14 -2.93 -6.58 -3.21
C LEU A 14 -2.00 -7.62 -2.58
N LEU A 15 -1.32 -8.43 -3.38
CA LEU A 15 -0.32 -9.39 -2.90
C LEU A 15 0.84 -8.67 -2.21
N LEU A 16 1.30 -7.54 -2.75
CA LEU A 16 2.32 -6.72 -2.11
C LEU A 16 1.83 -6.18 -0.77
N TRP A 17 0.62 -5.65 -0.66
CA TRP A 17 0.09 -5.17 0.62
C TRP A 17 0.02 -6.27 1.68
N VAL A 18 -0.54 -7.43 1.33
CA VAL A 18 -0.62 -8.58 2.23
C VAL A 18 0.78 -9.05 2.62
N GLY A 19 1.68 -9.19 1.65
CA GLY A 19 3.07 -9.58 1.90
C GLY A 19 3.82 -8.58 2.78
N TRP A 20 3.62 -7.28 2.58
CA TRP A 20 4.25 -6.22 3.36
C TRP A 20 3.78 -6.19 4.81
N SER A 21 2.52 -6.59 5.06
CA SER A 21 2.03 -6.76 6.42
C SER A 21 2.83 -7.84 7.15
N GLY A 22 3.15 -8.95 6.50
CA GLY A 22 4.05 -9.97 7.03
C GLY A 22 5.50 -9.50 7.16
N PHE A 23 5.99 -8.70 6.21
CA PHE A 23 7.35 -8.15 6.24
C PHE A 23 7.55 -7.20 7.45
N ASN A 24 6.66 -6.23 7.64
CA ASN A 24 6.77 -5.26 8.73
C ASN A 24 6.38 -5.89 10.08
N GLY A 25 5.27 -6.63 10.14
CA GLY A 25 4.85 -7.31 11.37
C GLY A 25 5.83 -8.39 11.84
N GLY A 26 6.39 -9.15 10.90
CA GLY A 26 7.35 -10.22 11.18
C GLY A 26 8.73 -9.70 11.61
N SER A 27 9.08 -8.45 11.31
CA SER A 27 10.37 -7.84 11.70
C SER A 27 10.56 -7.75 13.23
N ALA A 28 9.47 -7.85 14.00
CA ALA A 28 9.50 -7.90 15.46
C ALA A 28 10.05 -9.24 16.02
N ASN A 29 10.19 -10.29 15.19
CA ASN A 29 10.66 -11.63 15.60
C ASN A 29 9.82 -12.30 16.71
N GLY A 30 8.56 -11.90 16.84
CA GLY A 30 7.62 -12.42 17.82
C GLY A 30 6.19 -11.96 17.54
N ALA A 31 5.23 -12.52 18.27
CA ALA A 31 3.84 -12.08 18.25
C ALA A 31 3.58 -11.23 19.51
N ASP A 32 4.05 -9.99 19.47
CA ASP A 32 4.02 -9.04 20.59
C ASP A 32 3.37 -7.70 20.20
N ASP A 33 3.37 -6.75 21.14
CA ASP A 33 2.79 -5.43 20.93
C ASP A 33 3.53 -4.66 19.81
N LEU A 34 4.83 -4.91 19.60
CA LEU A 34 5.58 -4.29 18.52
C LEU A 34 5.11 -4.81 17.16
N ALA A 35 4.91 -6.12 17.01
CA ALA A 35 4.35 -6.73 15.82
C ALA A 35 2.93 -6.20 15.51
N ALA A 36 2.10 -6.06 16.55
CA ALA A 36 0.75 -5.50 16.42
C ALA A 36 0.78 -4.03 15.95
N LEU A 37 1.64 -3.20 16.56
CA LEU A 37 1.83 -1.80 16.15
C LEU A 37 2.37 -1.69 14.72
N ALA A 38 3.33 -2.54 14.34
CA ALA A 38 3.87 -2.58 12.99
C ALA A 38 2.80 -2.94 11.95
N LEU A 39 1.93 -3.90 12.24
CA LEU A 39 0.80 -4.27 11.38
C LEU A 39 -0.22 -3.13 11.25
N MET A 40 -0.57 -2.46 12.34
CA MET A 40 -1.50 -1.32 12.33
C MET A 40 -0.94 -0.16 11.50
N ASN A 41 0.33 0.21 11.73
CA ASN A 41 0.99 1.29 10.99
C ASN A 41 1.11 0.96 9.50
N THR A 42 1.40 -0.30 9.15
CA THR A 42 1.50 -0.74 7.75
C THR A 42 0.18 -0.57 7.01
N ASN A 43 -0.94 -1.00 7.61
CA ASN A 43 -2.25 -0.85 7.00
C ASN A 43 -2.71 0.61 6.93
N ALA A 44 -2.46 1.39 7.98
CA ALA A 44 -2.77 2.81 7.99
C ALA A 44 -1.98 3.60 6.94
N ALA A 45 -0.68 3.31 6.78
CA ALA A 45 0.17 3.96 5.80
C ALA A 45 -0.23 3.60 4.37
N ALA A 46 -0.50 2.33 4.08
CA ALA A 46 -0.98 1.88 2.77
C ALA A 46 -2.34 2.51 2.41
N ALA A 47 -3.29 2.51 3.34
CA ALA A 47 -4.59 3.14 3.14
C ALA A 47 -4.46 4.65 2.91
N THR A 48 -3.61 5.33 3.68
CA THR A 48 -3.36 6.76 3.52
C THR A 48 -2.72 7.05 2.17
N GLY A 49 -1.71 6.29 1.76
CA GLY A 49 -1.06 6.42 0.45
C GLY A 49 -2.05 6.24 -0.71
N LEU A 50 -2.95 5.26 -0.62
CA LEU A 50 -4.05 5.07 -1.58
C LEU A 50 -4.98 6.27 -1.64
N VAL A 51 -5.52 6.70 -0.49
CA VAL A 51 -6.46 7.82 -0.42
C VAL A 51 -5.82 9.11 -0.93
N THR A 52 -4.59 9.40 -0.50
CA THR A 52 -3.84 10.57 -0.96
C THR A 52 -3.70 10.56 -2.48
N TRP A 53 -3.32 9.43 -3.09
CA TRP A 53 -3.16 9.38 -4.54
C TRP A 53 -4.49 9.55 -5.28
N VAL A 54 -5.56 8.91 -4.80
CA VAL A 54 -6.90 9.06 -5.39
C VAL A 54 -7.39 10.51 -5.29
N VAL A 55 -7.16 11.18 -4.16
CA VAL A 55 -7.49 12.60 -3.98
C VAL A 55 -6.68 13.47 -4.93
N LEU A 56 -5.37 13.21 -5.09
CA LEU A 56 -4.53 13.95 -6.03
C LEU A 56 -4.98 13.77 -7.48
N ASP A 57 -5.34 12.56 -7.88
CA ASP A 57 -5.88 12.28 -9.20
C ASP A 57 -7.25 12.95 -9.41
N ALA A 58 -8.11 12.98 -8.38
CA ALA A 58 -9.38 13.69 -8.42
C ALA A 58 -9.19 15.21 -8.61
N ILE A 59 -8.22 15.82 -7.90
CA ILE A 59 -7.85 17.24 -8.08
C ILE A 59 -7.34 17.50 -9.50
N ARG A 60 -6.66 16.52 -10.12
CA ARG A 60 -6.21 16.58 -11.52
C ARG A 60 -7.33 16.33 -12.54
N GLY A 61 -8.55 16.02 -12.08
CA GLY A 61 -9.72 15.82 -12.93
C GLY A 61 -9.89 14.42 -13.52
N HIS A 62 -9.05 13.45 -13.16
CA HIS A 62 -9.17 12.08 -13.65
C HIS A 62 -8.59 11.05 -12.66
N VAL A 63 -9.45 10.23 -12.07
CA VAL A 63 -9.05 9.12 -11.19
C VAL A 63 -8.54 7.93 -12.00
N SER A 64 -7.26 7.58 -11.82
CA SER A 64 -6.65 6.44 -12.52
C SER A 64 -6.53 5.20 -11.62
N ILE A 65 -6.89 4.02 -12.15
CA ILE A 65 -6.70 2.75 -11.43
C ILE A 65 -5.22 2.47 -11.22
N SER A 66 -4.37 2.81 -12.20
CA SER A 66 -2.91 2.69 -12.05
C SER A 66 -2.38 3.56 -10.91
N GLY A 67 -2.90 4.78 -10.75
CA GLY A 67 -2.55 5.65 -9.62
C GLY A 67 -3.03 5.07 -8.29
N ALA A 68 -4.25 4.52 -8.26
CA ALA A 68 -4.77 3.80 -7.10
C ALA A 68 -3.92 2.56 -6.74
N CYS A 69 -3.26 1.91 -7.70
CA CYS A 69 -2.29 0.86 -7.43
C CYS A 69 -0.96 1.40 -6.86
N VAL A 70 -0.50 2.58 -7.29
CA VAL A 70 0.76 3.19 -6.88
C VAL A 70 0.69 3.77 -5.47
N GLY A 71 -0.41 4.46 -5.13
CA GLY A 71 -0.61 5.11 -3.84
C GLY A 71 -0.32 4.24 -2.61
N PRO A 72 -0.94 3.06 -2.46
CA PRO A 72 -0.68 2.21 -1.31
C PRO A 72 0.76 1.70 -1.26
N ILE A 73 1.41 1.45 -2.39
CA ILE A 73 2.83 1.03 -2.43
C ILE A 73 3.74 2.14 -1.91
N ILE A 74 3.47 3.41 -2.26
CA ILE A 74 4.21 4.55 -1.70
C ILE A 74 4.05 4.60 -0.18
N GLY A 75 2.84 4.40 0.33
CA GLY A 75 2.57 4.35 1.78
C GLY A 75 3.34 3.22 2.48
N LEU A 76 3.34 2.02 1.89
CA LEU A 76 4.08 0.86 2.40
C LEU A 76 5.59 1.08 2.43
N VAL A 77 6.17 1.68 1.38
CA VAL A 77 7.59 2.03 1.36
C VAL A 77 7.89 3.08 2.42
N ALA A 78 7.07 4.12 2.55
CA ALA A 78 7.32 5.23 3.47
C ALA A 78 7.28 4.83 4.96
N VAL A 79 6.46 3.84 5.34
CA VAL A 79 6.39 3.34 6.72
C VAL A 79 7.49 2.36 7.07
N THR A 80 8.33 1.98 6.09
CA THR A 80 9.35 0.94 6.24
C THR A 80 10.75 1.56 6.19
N PRO A 81 11.39 1.85 7.33
CA PRO A 81 12.82 2.20 7.42
C PRO A 81 13.74 0.98 7.55
#